data_AF-A0A8S9FZP0-F1
#
_entry.id   AF-A0A8S9FZP0-F1
#
_cell.length_a   1.000
_cell.length_b   1.000
_cell.length_c   1.000
_cell.angle_alpha   90.00
_cell.angle_beta   90.00
_cell.angle_gamma   90.00
#
_symmetry.space_group_name_H-M   'P 1'
#
loop_
_entity.id
_entity.type
_entity.pdbx_description
1 polymer ?
#
loop_
_entity_poly.entity_id
_entity_poly.type
_entity_poly.pdbx_seq_one_letter_code
_entity_poly.pdbx_strand_id
1 'polypeptide(L)' 'MIKGLSTVSWEKVDVSFHSSRQRFAAHSVIQVKSETMHIEGADVIEHIIDHFHP' A
#
# COMPACT_ATOMS: atom_id res chain seq x y z
N MET A 1 19.54 5.57 2.46
CA MET A 1 18.36 6.15 3.15
C MET A 1 18.21 7.59 2.69
N ILE A 2 17.02 8.00 2.24
CA ILE A 2 16.78 9.37 1.75
C ILE A 2 16.70 10.30 2.97
N LYS A 3 17.52 11.36 3.01
CA LYS A 3 17.72 12.20 4.22
C LYS A 3 16.44 12.85 4.79
N GLY A 4 15.41 13.09 3.97
CA GLY A 4 14.14 13.68 4.43
C GLY A 4 13.18 12.68 5.07
N LEU A 5 13.35 11.37 4.84
CA LEU A 5 12.44 10.35 5.37
C LEU A 5 12.65 10.09 6.87
N SER A 6 13.80 10.48 7.43
CA SER A 6 14.06 10.40 8.86
C SER A 6 13.52 11.59 9.67
N THR A 7 13.08 12.67 9.01
CA THR A 7 12.60 13.89 9.69
C THR A 7 11.07 13.90 9.87
N VAL A 8 10.38 12.86 9.42
CA VAL A 8 8.93 12.70 9.54
C VAL A 8 8.61 11.54 10.48
N SER A 9 7.56 11.69 11.29
CA SER A 9 7.06 10.60 12.13
C SER A 9 6.47 9.50 11.25
N TRP A 10 6.74 8.25 11.61
CA TRP A 10 6.22 7.08 10.93
C TRP A 10 5.08 6.46 11.73
N GLU A 11 4.01 6.12 11.03
CA GLU A 11 2.94 5.28 11.55
C GLU A 11 2.98 3.92 10.86
N LYS A 12 2.82 2.85 11.64
CA LYS A 12 2.70 1.49 11.10
C LYS A 12 1.23 1.22 10.80
N VAL A 13 0.92 1.03 9.53
CA VAL A 13 -0.40 0.58 9.08
C VAL A 13 -0.31 -0.89 8.66
N ASP A 14 -1.16 -1.74 9.24
CA ASP A 14 -1.22 -3.16 8.91
C ASP A 14 -2.25 -3.41 7.80
N VAL A 15 -1.82 -4.08 6.73
CA VAL A 15 -2.65 -4.41 5.56
C VAL A 15 -2.66 -5.92 5.32
N SER A 16 -3.80 -6.47 4.93
CA SER A 16 -3.97 -7.91 4.71
C SER A 16 -4.35 -8.23 3.27
N PHE A 17 -3.57 -9.12 2.64
CA PHE A 17 -3.84 -9.61 1.28
C PHE A 17 -4.57 -10.96 1.28
N HIS A 18 -5.12 -11.42 2.40
CA HIS A 18 -5.67 -12.77 2.50
C HIS A 18 -6.83 -13.03 1.50
N SER A 19 -7.62 -12.00 1.21
CA SER A 19 -8.72 -12.03 0.24
C SER A 19 -8.28 -11.77 -1.21
N SER A 20 -7.07 -11.24 -1.43
CA SER A 20 -6.55 -10.92 -2.76
C SER A 20 -6.28 -12.21 -3.57
N ARG A 21 -6.59 -12.15 -4.87
CA ARG A 21 -6.27 -13.24 -5.81
C ARG A 21 -4.77 -13.32 -6.05
N GLN A 22 -4.06 -12.21 -5.90
CA GLN A 22 -2.62 -12.07 -6.08
C GLN A 22 -1.84 -12.00 -4.75
N ARG A 23 -2.37 -12.59 -3.67
CA ARG A 23 -1.77 -12.54 -2.32
C ARG A 23 -0.28 -12.90 -2.24
N PHE A 24 0.19 -13.81 -3.10
CA PHE A 24 1.60 -14.23 -3.16
C PHE A 24 2.51 -13.25 -3.91
N ALA A 25 1.92 -12.32 -4.66
CA ALA A 25 2.59 -11.24 -5.37
C ALA A 25 2.29 -9.86 -4.75
N ALA A 26 1.96 -9.79 -3.46
CA ALA A 26 1.58 -8.56 -2.76
C ALA A 26 2.59 -7.41 -2.98
N HIS A 27 3.89 -7.72 -3.02
CA HIS A 27 4.95 -6.74 -3.30
C HIS A 27 4.82 -6.08 -4.69
N SER A 28 4.33 -6.80 -5.69
CA SER A 28 4.09 -6.28 -7.05
C SER A 28 2.76 -5.52 -7.13
N VAL A 29 1.77 -5.95 -6.35
CA VAL A 29 0.44 -5.37 -6.28
C VAL A 29 0.47 -3.97 -5.64
N ILE A 30 1.13 -3.80 -4.48
CA ILE A 30 1.22 -2.51 -3.76
C ILE A 30 1.89 -1.41 -4.60
N GLN A 31 2.83 -1.76 -5.47
CA GLN A 31 3.57 -0.76 -6.25
C GLN A 31 2.74 -0.18 -7.42
N VAL A 32 1.52 -0.68 -7.66
CA VAL A 32 0.57 -0.28 -8.73
C VAL A 32 1.28 0.15 -10.03
N LYS A 33 2.19 -0.70 -10.51
CA LYS A 33 3.00 -0.41 -11.71
C LYS A 33 2.23 -0.48 -13.03
N SER A 34 1.06 -1.14 -13.00
CA SER A 34 0.21 -1.41 -14.15
C SER A 34 -1.21 -1.58 -13.64
N GLU A 35 -2.10 -0.67 -14.02
CA GLU A 35 -3.48 -0.62 -13.52
C GLU A 35 -4.26 -1.91 -13.83
N THR A 36 -4.06 -2.50 -15.01
CA THR A 36 -4.77 -3.72 -15.43
C THR A 36 -4.32 -4.98 -14.71
N MET A 37 -3.09 -5.01 -14.19
CA MET A 37 -2.55 -6.18 -13.48
C MET A 37 -2.55 -6.01 -11.96
N HIS A 38 -2.50 -4.78 -11.44
CA HIS A 38 -2.28 -4.49 -10.02
C HIS A 38 -3.44 -3.69 -9.41
N ILE A 39 -4.66 -3.84 -9.96
CA ILE A 39 -5.87 -3.17 -9.46
C ILE A 39 -6.15 -3.48 -7.98
N GLU A 40 -5.82 -4.70 -7.52
CA GLU A 40 -5.91 -5.13 -6.10
C GLU A 40 -4.88 -4.45 -5.18
N GLY A 41 -4.10 -3.48 -5.67
CA GLY A 41 -3.23 -2.63 -4.85
C GLY A 41 -3.73 -1.21 -4.73
N ALA A 42 -4.72 -0.81 -5.53
CA ALA A 42 -5.33 0.51 -5.45
C ALA A 42 -6.17 0.67 -4.17
N ASP A 43 -6.85 -0.41 -3.73
CA ASP A 43 -7.58 -0.50 -2.47
C ASP A 43 -6.68 -0.29 -1.23
N VAL A 44 -5.41 -0.71 -1.31
CA VAL A 44 -4.42 -0.43 -0.26
C VAL A 44 -4.14 1.07 -0.15
N ILE A 45 -4.02 1.78 -1.28
CA ILE A 45 -3.80 3.23 -1.28
C ILE A 45 -5.04 3.96 -0.76
N GLU A 46 -6.24 3.54 -1.16
CA GLU A 46 -7.50 4.07 -0.61
C GLU A 46 -7.59 3.86 0.90
N HIS A 47 -7.30 2.66 1.40
CA HIS A 47 -7.27 2.38 2.85
C HIS A 47 -6.30 3.29 3.60
N ILE A 48 -5.12 3.54 3.04
CA ILE A 48 -4.13 4.45 3.62
C ILE A 48 -4.64 5.90 3.63
N ILE A 49 -5.31 6.35 2.57
CA ILE A 49 -5.91 7.69 2.50
C ILE A 49 -7.03 7.85 3.54
N ASP A 50 -7.90 6.85 3.68
CA ASP A 50 -8.97 6.84 4.67
C ASP A 50 -8.44 6.91 6.11
N HIS A 51 -7.29 6.29 6.36
CA HIS A 51 -6.61 6.34 7.65
C HIS A 51 -6.05 7.73 8.01
N PHE A 52 -5.92 8.63 7.04
CA PHE A 52 -5.47 10.02 7.26
C PHE A 52 -6.62 11.03 7.44
N HIS A 53 -7.88 10.60 7.32
CA HIS A 53 -9.03 11.45 7.62
C HIS A 53 -9.36 11.39 9.15
N PRO A 54 -9.67 12.52 9.81
CA PRO A 54 -9.97 12.58 11.25
C PRO A 54 -11.32 11.97 11.65
#